data_AF-A0A0V1GZ73-F1
#
_entry.id   AF-A0A0V1GZ73-F1
#
_cell.length_a   1.000
_cell.length_b   1.000
_cell.length_c   1.000
_cell.angle_alpha   90.00
_cell.angle_beta   90.00
_cell.angle_gamma   90.00
#
_symmetry.space_group_name_H-M   'P 1'
#
loop_
_entity.id
_entity.type
_entity.pdbx_description
1 polymer ?
#
loop_
_entity_poly.entity_id
_entity_poly.type
_entity_poly.pdbx_seq_one_letter_code
_entity_poly.pdbx_strand_id
1 'polypeptide(L)'
;MINAIIEWQNRYIQRLDHTFMKRADRYIDAVKKSRSSRQILTLLPQRILLNASEKIWKNYLRKTSFGLLPKEYNKKIHGPYCPWRYYGKKDTNIFDVKLADFSAWMSRRNTSPKGIMAAMSRGYYSWIYHWFSPRVANVAPLCHLLAFMAFARMIFNHNNFKRDQFLMENISRGALIVFEGLDRSGKTTQVRLLSNFLQCHSFPVVTMSFPTRAGVIGEMLDQYLNKKVEMENHVAHLLFSADRWAVHTEIENNIKCGITVIVDRYLFSGIAFSAAKGLDFDWCMNADRGLPQPDVVFFMDVKPETLKHRGEFGVERFDDEEFQRNVLHNYQRLTEKYWQVIDAEKSQKEIADQIERTVYDLLKSPAMASPLKIFGYT
;
A
#
# COMPACT_ATOMS: atom_id res chain seq x y z
N MET A 1 27.52 38.93 58.73
CA MET A 1 27.12 38.70 57.32
C MET A 1 25.60 38.64 57.15
N ILE A 2 24.89 37.75 57.86
CA ILE A 2 23.41 37.63 57.81
C ILE A 2 22.70 38.94 58.20
N ASN A 3 23.13 39.61 59.28
CA ASN A 3 22.52 40.87 59.72
C ASN A 3 22.71 42.04 58.72
N ALA A 4 23.85 42.07 58.02
CA ALA A 4 24.10 43.08 56.98
C ALA A 4 23.24 42.85 55.73
N ILE A 5 22.96 41.59 55.40
CA ILE A 5 22.04 41.20 54.32
C ILE A 5 20.61 41.58 54.69
N ILE A 6 20.21 41.38 55.95
CA ILE A 6 18.88 41.75 56.47
C ILE A 6 18.68 43.27 56.43
N GLU A 7 19.66 44.06 56.87
CA GLU A 7 19.56 45.54 56.82
C GLU A 7 19.53 46.09 55.38
N TRP A 8 20.32 45.52 54.48
CA TRP A 8 20.29 45.92 53.07
C TRP A 8 18.95 45.58 52.40
N GLN A 9 18.38 44.40 52.70
CA GLN A 9 17.05 44.00 52.23
C GLN A 9 15.94 44.90 52.78
N ASN A 10 15.97 45.25 54.07
CA ASN A 10 14.97 46.13 54.68
C ASN A 10 14.97 47.54 54.06
N ARG A 11 16.14 48.08 53.72
CA ARG A 11 16.26 49.37 53.00
C ARG A 11 15.74 49.32 51.56
N TYR A 12 15.89 48.19 50.87
CA TYR A 12 15.38 48.00 49.52
C TYR A 12 13.84 47.83 49.48
N ILE A 13 13.28 47.18 50.51
CA ILE A 13 11.84 46.91 50.66
C ILE A 13 11.03 48.20 50.87
N GLN A 14 11.57 49.22 51.56
CA GLN A 14 10.90 50.51 51.75
C GLN A 14 10.67 51.31 50.45
N ARG A 15 11.22 50.87 49.31
CA ARG A 15 11.03 51.50 47.98
C ARG A 15 9.92 50.86 47.13
N LEU A 16 9.27 49.79 47.61
CA LEU A 16 8.20 49.08 46.86
C LEU A 16 6.80 49.59 47.25
N ASP A 17 5.85 49.48 46.31
CA ASP A 17 4.48 50.00 46.42
C ASP A 17 3.77 49.49 47.68
N HIS A 18 3.30 50.44 48.50
CA HIS A 18 2.73 50.21 49.83
C HIS A 18 1.52 49.25 49.82
N THR A 19 0.83 49.16 48.67
CA THR A 19 -0.35 48.31 48.46
C THR A 19 0.00 46.83 48.27
N PHE A 20 1.11 46.56 47.57
CA PHE A 20 1.63 45.21 47.38
C PHE A 20 2.24 44.67 48.67
N MET A 21 2.98 45.52 49.39
CA MET A 21 3.55 45.18 50.71
C MET A 21 2.47 44.73 51.70
N LYS A 22 1.33 45.42 51.78
CA LYS A 22 0.19 44.98 52.63
C LYS A 22 -0.41 43.62 52.24
N ARG A 23 -0.26 43.15 50.99
CA ARG A 23 -0.68 41.78 50.59
C ARG A 23 0.37 40.75 50.93
N ALA A 24 1.64 41.07 50.68
CA ALA A 24 2.76 40.23 51.04
C ALA A 24 2.84 40.03 52.56
N ASP A 25 2.65 41.09 53.34
CA ASP A 25 2.69 41.04 54.81
C ASP A 25 1.54 40.21 55.39
N ARG A 26 0.31 40.34 54.86
CA ARG A 26 -0.82 39.47 55.28
C ARG A 26 -0.57 37.99 55.00
N TYR A 27 0.07 37.68 53.88
CA TYR A 27 0.42 36.31 53.54
C TYR A 27 1.56 35.78 54.42
N ILE A 28 2.57 36.62 54.70
CA ILE A 28 3.68 36.29 55.61
C ILE A 28 3.17 36.08 57.03
N ASP A 29 2.23 36.89 57.52
CA ASP A 29 1.60 36.72 58.83
C ASP A 29 0.76 35.44 58.93
N ALA A 30 0.06 35.08 57.84
CA ALA A 30 -0.66 33.81 57.77
C ALA A 30 0.29 32.60 57.86
N VAL A 31 1.47 32.69 57.24
CA VAL A 31 2.47 31.61 57.27
C VAL A 31 3.28 31.59 58.57
N LYS A 32 3.58 32.74 59.19
CA LYS A 32 4.24 32.81 60.52
C LYS A 32 3.41 32.18 61.64
N LYS A 33 2.07 32.19 61.53
CA LYS A 33 1.18 31.52 62.49
C LYS A 33 1.20 29.98 62.37
N SER A 34 1.76 29.44 61.30
CA SER A 34 1.89 27.99 61.08
C SER A 34 3.25 27.49 61.59
N ARG A 35 3.25 26.54 62.54
CA ARG A 35 4.44 26.03 63.26
C ARG A 35 5.31 25.04 62.45
N SER A 36 5.18 24.98 61.11
CA SER A 36 5.88 24.01 60.28
C SER A 36 7.08 24.61 59.54
N SER A 37 8.29 24.18 59.91
CA SER A 37 9.57 24.59 59.29
C SER A 37 9.63 24.33 57.77
N ARG A 38 8.79 23.43 57.25
CA ARG A 38 8.66 23.15 55.80
C ARG A 38 8.08 24.32 55.00
N GLN A 39 7.26 25.18 55.62
CA GLN A 39 6.65 26.32 54.91
C GLN A 39 7.62 27.51 54.74
N ILE A 40 8.61 27.65 55.61
CA ILE A 40 9.64 28.69 55.50
C ILE A 40 10.57 28.43 54.30
N LEU A 41 10.88 27.14 54.02
CA LEU A 41 11.64 26.73 52.84
C LEU A 41 10.85 26.88 51.52
N THR A 42 9.51 26.83 51.56
CA THR A 42 8.67 27.16 50.38
C THR A 42 8.46 28.66 50.18
N LEU A 43 8.57 29.46 51.24
CA LEU A 43 8.43 30.92 51.19
C LEU A 43 9.59 31.58 50.44
N LEU A 44 10.84 31.12 50.60
CA LEU A 44 11.99 31.76 49.95
C LEU A 44 11.93 31.67 48.41
N PRO A 45 11.70 30.49 47.80
CA PRO A 45 11.52 30.36 46.36
C PRO A 45 10.29 31.11 45.85
N GLN A 46 9.19 31.11 46.61
CA GLN A 46 7.98 31.86 46.25
C GLN A 46 8.22 33.37 46.31
N ARG A 47 8.98 33.88 47.27
CA ARG A 47 9.33 35.30 47.39
C ARG A 47 10.32 35.74 46.32
N ILE A 48 11.25 34.86 45.92
CA ILE A 48 12.12 35.05 44.77
C ILE A 48 11.31 35.04 43.47
N LEU A 49 10.36 34.12 43.31
CA LEU A 49 9.42 34.09 42.18
C LEU A 49 8.53 35.34 42.15
N LEU A 50 8.05 35.83 43.29
CA LEU A 50 7.27 37.07 43.40
C LEU A 50 8.11 38.31 43.07
N ASN A 51 9.36 38.39 43.54
CA ASN A 51 10.26 39.49 43.22
C ASN A 51 10.75 39.44 41.76
N ALA A 52 11.02 38.24 41.24
CA ALA A 52 11.38 38.02 39.84
C ALA A 52 10.20 38.35 38.92
N SER A 53 8.99 37.91 39.26
CA SER A 53 7.77 38.26 38.54
C SER A 53 7.44 39.75 38.63
N GLU A 54 7.71 40.43 39.74
CA GLU A 54 7.56 41.89 39.84
C GLU A 54 8.56 42.62 38.94
N LYS A 55 9.81 42.13 38.89
CA LYS A 55 10.84 42.68 37.99
C LYS A 55 10.48 42.43 36.53
N ILE A 56 10.01 41.23 36.19
CA ILE A 56 9.49 40.87 34.86
C ILE A 56 8.27 41.74 34.52
N TRP A 57 7.36 41.92 35.47
CA TRP A 57 6.15 42.73 35.31
C TRP A 57 6.49 44.21 35.05
N LYS A 58 7.30 44.84 35.91
CA LYS A 58 7.65 46.27 35.79
C LYS A 58 8.54 46.54 34.57
N ASN A 59 9.50 45.66 34.28
CA ASN A 59 10.49 45.93 33.23
C ASN A 59 10.06 45.48 31.84
N TYR A 60 9.21 44.46 31.72
CA TYR A 60 8.81 43.87 30.45
C TYR A 60 7.30 43.93 30.24
N LEU A 61 6.48 43.26 31.07
CA LEU A 61 5.04 43.10 30.79
C LEU A 61 4.26 44.43 30.84
N ARG A 62 4.54 45.32 31.80
CA ARG A 62 3.90 46.65 31.90
C ARG A 62 4.20 47.55 30.71
N LYS A 63 5.33 47.34 30.04
CA LYS A 63 5.71 48.08 28.82
C LYS A 63 5.06 47.50 27.58
N THR A 64 4.57 46.27 27.64
CA THR A 64 3.79 45.68 26.55
C THR A 64 2.33 46.14 26.63
N SER A 65 1.70 46.34 25.47
CA SER A 65 0.25 46.57 25.38
C SER A 65 -0.57 45.29 25.57
N PHE A 66 -0.02 44.30 26.30
CA PHE A 66 -0.62 43.00 26.47
C PHE A 66 -1.83 43.10 27.39
N GLY A 67 -2.98 42.55 26.97
CA GLY A 67 -4.25 42.68 27.68
C GLY A 67 -5.01 44.00 27.47
N LEU A 68 -4.46 44.95 26.69
CA LEU A 68 -5.20 46.14 26.26
C LEU A 68 -6.04 45.83 25.02
N LEU A 69 -7.23 46.43 24.95
CA LEU A 69 -8.07 46.39 23.75
C LEU A 69 -7.36 47.12 22.59
N PRO A 70 -7.63 46.76 21.33
CA PRO A 70 -7.11 47.48 20.16
C PRO A 70 -7.42 48.97 20.27
N LYS A 71 -6.48 49.82 19.83
CA LYS A 71 -6.65 51.29 19.93
C LYS A 71 -7.87 51.78 19.15
N GLU A 72 -8.24 51.07 18.09
CA GLU A 72 -9.38 51.35 17.21
C GLU A 72 -10.72 50.87 17.78
N TYR A 73 -10.72 50.08 18.87
CA TYR A 73 -11.95 49.59 19.48
C TYR A 73 -12.61 50.65 20.37
N ASN A 74 -13.84 51.01 20.03
CA ASN A 74 -14.70 51.86 20.86
C ASN A 74 -15.93 51.07 21.35
N LYS A 75 -16.03 50.85 22.66
CA LYS A 75 -17.14 50.08 23.28
C LYS A 75 -18.52 50.64 22.97
N LYS A 76 -18.68 51.97 22.85
CA LYS A 76 -19.98 52.61 22.56
C LYS A 76 -20.45 52.34 21.11
N ILE A 77 -19.51 52.25 20.17
CA ILE A 77 -19.81 52.05 18.74
C ILE A 77 -19.87 50.56 18.40
N HIS A 78 -18.98 49.77 18.98
CA HIS A 78 -18.73 48.39 18.57
C HIS A 78 -19.43 47.33 19.44
N GLY A 79 -20.00 47.71 20.59
CA GLY A 79 -20.59 46.77 21.54
C GLY A 79 -19.53 45.91 22.24
N PRO A 80 -19.87 44.70 22.71
CA PRO A 80 -18.91 43.76 23.29
C PRO A 80 -17.72 43.50 22.37
N TYR A 81 -16.53 43.32 22.95
CA TYR A 81 -15.33 43.04 22.17
C TYR A 81 -15.40 41.65 21.50
N CYS A 82 -15.15 41.61 20.18
CA CYS A 82 -15.13 40.43 19.34
C CYS A 82 -13.71 40.26 18.78
N PRO A 83 -12.93 39.27 19.26
CA PRO A 83 -11.53 39.08 18.88
C PRO A 83 -11.28 38.88 17.38
N TRP A 84 -12.26 38.35 16.63
CA TRP A 84 -12.14 38.08 15.19
C TRP A 84 -12.51 39.29 14.30
N ARG A 85 -13.08 40.35 14.88
CA ARG A 85 -13.52 41.53 14.12
C ARG A 85 -12.37 42.54 14.01
N TYR A 86 -12.12 43.02 12.80
CA TYR A 86 -11.24 44.17 12.60
C TYR A 86 -12.00 45.46 12.91
N TYR A 87 -11.43 46.29 13.79
CA TYR A 87 -12.06 47.53 14.29
C TYR A 87 -11.52 48.81 13.62
N GLY A 88 -10.51 48.70 12.77
CA GLY A 88 -10.02 49.83 11.98
C GLY A 88 -10.93 50.16 10.79
N LYS A 89 -10.57 51.21 10.04
CA LYS A 89 -11.26 51.59 8.80
C LYS A 89 -11.22 50.42 7.81
N LYS A 90 -12.40 50.00 7.31
CA LYS A 90 -12.50 48.98 6.26
C LYS A 90 -11.89 49.52 4.96
N ASP A 91 -11.03 48.72 4.33
CA ASP A 91 -10.52 48.99 2.98
C ASP A 91 -11.48 48.36 1.94
N THR A 92 -11.24 48.62 0.65
CA THR A 92 -12.01 48.00 -0.44
C THR A 92 -11.84 46.48 -0.45
N ASN A 93 -12.91 45.75 -0.74
CA ASN A 93 -12.87 44.29 -0.90
C ASN A 93 -11.97 43.94 -2.08
N ILE A 94 -11.20 42.86 -1.98
CA ILE A 94 -10.26 42.42 -3.04
C ILE A 94 -10.96 42.24 -4.39
N PHE A 95 -12.21 41.77 -4.38
CA PHE A 95 -13.00 41.56 -5.59
C PHE A 95 -13.51 42.85 -6.23
N ASP A 96 -13.49 43.96 -5.48
CA ASP A 96 -13.91 45.28 -5.94
C ASP A 96 -12.70 46.16 -6.35
N VAL A 97 -11.47 45.64 -6.29
CA VAL A 97 -10.25 46.37 -6.68
C VAL A 97 -10.00 46.23 -8.18
N LYS A 98 -9.82 47.34 -8.88
CA LYS A 98 -9.36 47.33 -10.27
C LYS A 98 -7.94 46.78 -10.35
N LEU A 99 -7.63 45.94 -11.35
CA LEU A 99 -6.29 45.34 -11.50
C LEU A 99 -5.16 46.38 -11.52
N ALA A 100 -5.39 47.54 -12.11
CA ALA A 100 -4.44 48.65 -12.14
C ALA A 100 -4.07 49.19 -10.74
N ASP A 101 -5.02 49.13 -9.79
CA ASP A 101 -4.85 49.63 -8.42
C ASP A 101 -4.41 48.52 -7.45
N PHE A 102 -4.21 47.29 -7.91
CA PHE A 102 -3.95 46.13 -7.06
C PHE A 102 -2.64 46.24 -6.28
N SER A 103 -1.56 46.72 -6.92
CA SER A 103 -0.27 46.91 -6.24
C SER A 103 -0.35 47.97 -5.14
N ALA A 104 -1.05 49.08 -5.43
CA ALA A 104 -1.31 50.15 -4.47
C ALA A 104 -2.26 49.72 -3.36
N TRP A 105 -3.17 48.77 -3.61
CA TRP A 105 -4.03 48.16 -2.60
C TRP A 105 -3.25 47.22 -1.68
N MET A 106 -2.36 46.40 -2.24
CA MET A 106 -1.50 45.50 -1.48
C MET A 106 -0.50 46.26 -0.61
N SER A 107 0.07 47.37 -1.09
CA SER A 107 1.06 48.16 -0.34
C SER A 107 0.48 48.82 0.93
N ARG A 108 -0.85 48.97 1.03
CA ARG A 108 -1.53 49.48 2.24
C ARG A 108 -1.63 48.46 3.37
N ARG A 109 -1.25 47.20 3.15
CA ARG A 109 -1.35 46.14 4.16
C ARG A 109 -0.26 46.29 5.21
N ASN A 110 -0.63 46.15 6.48
CA ASN A 110 0.33 46.19 7.58
C ASN A 110 1.11 44.85 7.64
N THR A 111 2.27 44.83 6.99
CA THR A 111 3.20 43.69 6.94
C THR A 111 4.15 43.62 8.15
N SER A 112 3.98 44.50 9.15
CA SER A 112 4.77 44.37 10.39
C SER A 112 4.46 43.02 11.07
N PRO A 113 5.43 42.41 11.79
CA PRO A 113 5.20 41.17 12.52
C PRO A 113 3.98 41.23 13.46
N LYS A 114 3.75 42.39 14.10
CA LYS A 114 2.57 42.64 14.93
C LYS A 114 1.27 42.65 14.13
N GLY A 115 1.27 43.25 12.94
CA GLY A 115 0.13 43.26 12.02
C GLY A 115 -0.24 41.87 11.52
N ILE A 116 0.78 41.08 11.16
CA ILE A 116 0.63 39.68 10.73
C ILE A 116 0.08 38.82 11.87
N MET A 117 0.68 38.88 13.07
CA MET A 117 0.17 38.11 14.22
C MET A 117 -1.27 38.48 14.60
N ALA A 118 -1.62 39.76 14.53
CA ALA A 118 -2.99 40.20 14.76
C ALA A 118 -3.96 39.68 13.68
N ALA A 119 -3.52 39.58 12.42
CA ALA A 119 -4.31 38.98 11.34
C ALA A 119 -4.48 37.47 11.52
N MET A 120 -3.40 36.74 11.85
CA MET A 120 -3.44 35.32 12.16
C MET A 120 -4.36 35.01 13.34
N SER A 121 -4.26 35.80 14.42
CA SER A 121 -5.14 35.66 15.59
C SER A 121 -6.60 35.87 15.22
N ARG A 122 -6.92 36.94 14.46
CA ARG A 122 -8.30 37.17 13.96
C ARG A 122 -8.79 36.02 13.09
N GLY A 123 -7.95 35.54 12.18
CA GLY A 123 -8.26 34.41 11.30
C GLY A 123 -8.56 33.14 12.10
N TYR A 124 -7.71 32.83 13.08
CA TYR A 124 -7.89 31.69 13.99
C TYR A 124 -9.20 31.78 14.79
N TYR A 125 -9.47 32.92 15.42
CA TYR A 125 -10.73 33.11 16.14
C TYR A 125 -11.93 33.06 15.20
N SER A 126 -11.84 33.65 14.01
CA SER A 126 -12.90 33.54 13.00
C SER A 126 -13.16 32.08 12.65
N TRP A 127 -12.11 31.30 12.40
CA TRP A 127 -12.23 29.88 12.08
C TRP A 127 -12.89 29.09 13.22
N ILE A 128 -12.47 29.26 14.47
CA ILE A 128 -13.11 28.62 15.63
C ILE A 128 -14.60 28.95 15.70
N TYR A 129 -14.95 30.23 15.57
CA TYR A 129 -16.34 30.64 15.68
C TYR A 129 -17.22 30.17 14.52
N HIS A 130 -16.65 29.93 13.33
CA HIS A 130 -17.42 29.41 12.19
C HIS A 130 -17.47 27.88 12.16
N TRP A 131 -16.43 27.18 12.63
CA TRP A 131 -16.31 25.72 12.48
C TRP A 131 -16.48 24.93 13.78
N PHE A 132 -16.03 25.44 14.92
CA PHE A 132 -16.07 24.73 16.21
C PHE A 132 -17.18 25.19 17.14
N SER A 133 -17.53 26.48 17.11
CA SER A 133 -18.59 27.05 17.95
C SER A 133 -19.49 27.98 17.14
N PRO A 134 -20.14 27.46 16.07
CA PRO A 134 -21.05 28.26 15.27
C PRO A 134 -22.27 28.65 16.10
N ARG A 135 -22.61 29.95 16.07
CA ARG A 135 -23.81 30.48 16.75
C ARG A 135 -25.11 30.09 16.03
N VAL A 136 -25.01 29.73 14.76
CA VAL A 136 -26.12 29.33 13.89
C VAL A 136 -25.75 27.99 13.27
N ALA A 137 -26.70 27.06 13.17
CA ALA A 137 -26.46 25.77 12.56
C ALA A 137 -25.87 25.93 11.13
N ASN A 138 -24.77 25.24 10.87
CA ASN A 138 -24.09 25.22 9.57
C ASN A 138 -23.56 23.81 9.28
N VAL A 139 -22.82 23.64 8.18
CA VAL A 139 -22.29 22.34 7.74
C VAL A 139 -21.11 21.82 8.56
N ALA A 140 -20.57 22.60 9.50
CA ALA A 140 -19.35 22.24 10.23
C ALA A 140 -19.45 20.92 11.03
N PRO A 141 -20.57 20.61 11.72
CA PRO A 141 -20.73 19.32 12.40
C PRO A 141 -20.67 18.13 11.45
N LEU A 142 -21.22 18.27 10.23
CA LEU A 142 -21.16 17.22 9.21
C LEU A 142 -19.72 17.01 8.71
N CYS A 143 -18.98 18.08 8.44
CA CYS A 143 -17.58 18.01 8.04
C CYS A 143 -16.71 17.34 9.11
N HIS A 144 -16.92 17.68 10.39
CA HIS A 144 -16.21 17.05 11.50
C HIS A 144 -16.53 15.55 11.62
N LEU A 145 -17.79 15.16 11.44
CA LEU A 145 -18.21 13.76 11.44
C LEU A 145 -17.54 12.98 10.29
N LEU A 146 -17.53 13.53 9.07
CA LEU A 146 -16.87 12.91 7.92
C LEU A 146 -15.37 12.75 8.12
N ALA A 147 -14.68 13.78 8.64
CA ALA A 147 -13.26 13.72 8.95
C ALA A 147 -12.95 12.66 10.03
N PHE A 148 -13.79 12.60 11.07
CA PHE A 148 -13.68 11.56 12.11
C PHE A 148 -13.88 10.15 11.54
N MET A 149 -14.89 9.94 10.70
CA MET A 149 -15.13 8.64 10.05
C MET A 149 -13.99 8.22 9.14
N ALA A 150 -13.41 9.16 8.37
CA ALA A 150 -12.24 8.89 7.54
C ALA A 150 -11.02 8.49 8.38
N PHE A 151 -10.77 9.21 9.48
CA PHE A 151 -9.68 8.92 10.41
C PHE A 151 -9.87 7.57 11.12
N ALA A 152 -11.08 7.28 11.59
CA ALA A 152 -11.42 5.99 12.19
C ALA A 152 -11.20 4.85 11.18
N ARG A 153 -11.70 4.99 9.95
CA ARG A 153 -11.47 4.01 8.87
C ARG A 153 -9.99 3.77 8.62
N MET A 154 -9.17 4.83 8.59
CA MET A 154 -7.73 4.70 8.43
C MET A 154 -7.09 3.89 9.55
N ILE A 155 -7.46 4.14 10.82
CA ILE A 155 -6.94 3.37 11.96
C ILE A 155 -7.39 1.92 11.90
N PHE A 156 -8.68 1.66 11.66
CA PHE A 156 -9.20 0.30 11.58
C PHE A 156 -8.59 -0.49 10.41
N ASN A 157 -8.42 0.15 9.25
CA ASN A 157 -7.81 -0.50 8.09
C ASN A 157 -6.29 -0.73 8.23
N HIS A 158 -5.58 0.10 8.99
CA HIS A 158 -4.14 -0.05 9.19
C HIS A 158 -3.77 -1.36 9.90
N ASN A 159 -4.58 -1.75 10.89
CA ASN A 159 -4.39 -3.02 11.60
C ASN A 159 -4.72 -4.23 10.73
N ASN A 160 -5.75 -4.12 9.87
CA ASN A 160 -6.08 -5.17 8.91
C ASN A 160 -4.96 -5.35 7.88
N PHE A 161 -4.40 -4.25 7.33
CA PHE A 161 -3.32 -4.33 6.35
C PHE A 161 -2.07 -5.02 6.90
N LYS A 162 -1.67 -4.72 8.14
CA LYS A 162 -0.53 -5.41 8.78
C LYS A 162 -0.81 -6.87 9.09
N ARG A 163 -2.04 -7.20 9.48
CA ARG A 163 -2.46 -8.58 9.74
C ARG A 163 -2.46 -9.38 8.44
N ASP A 164 -2.99 -8.82 7.37
CA ASP A 164 -3.05 -9.46 6.06
C ASP A 164 -1.65 -9.63 5.49
N GLN A 165 -0.76 -8.65 5.65
CA GLN A 165 0.65 -8.77 5.27
C GLN A 165 1.39 -9.86 6.06
N PHE A 166 1.18 -9.95 7.38
CA PHE A 166 1.78 -10.98 8.23
C PHE A 166 1.21 -12.38 7.96
N LEU A 167 -0.07 -12.50 7.63
CA LEU A 167 -0.68 -13.76 7.21
C LEU A 167 -0.14 -14.19 5.85
N MET A 168 0.03 -13.26 4.90
CA MET A 168 0.64 -13.54 3.60
C MET A 168 2.11 -13.97 3.70
N GLU A 169 2.88 -13.44 4.66
CA GLU A 169 4.27 -13.89 4.91
C GLU A 169 4.38 -15.29 5.52
N ASN A 170 3.31 -15.82 6.14
CA ASN A 170 3.31 -17.13 6.81
C ASN A 170 2.49 -18.20 6.08
N ILE A 171 1.91 -17.90 4.91
CA ILE A 171 1.23 -18.88 4.07
C ILE A 171 2.25 -19.46 3.10
N SER A 172 2.42 -20.79 3.12
CA SER A 172 3.14 -21.49 2.06
C SER A 172 2.48 -21.18 0.71
N ARG A 173 3.25 -20.73 -0.28
CA ARG A 173 2.71 -20.45 -1.61
C ARG A 173 2.15 -21.73 -2.25
N GLY A 174 1.28 -21.56 -3.24
CA GLY A 174 0.83 -22.65 -4.08
C GLY A 174 1.96 -23.19 -4.96
N ALA A 175 1.77 -24.38 -5.53
CA ALA A 175 2.67 -24.93 -6.53
C ALA A 175 2.25 -24.53 -7.95
N LEU A 176 3.22 -24.36 -8.85
CA LEU A 176 2.99 -24.30 -10.30
C LEU A 176 3.28 -25.68 -10.91
N ILE A 177 2.22 -26.36 -11.34
CA ILE A 177 2.28 -27.72 -11.88
C ILE A 177 1.94 -27.67 -13.36
N VAL A 178 2.82 -28.16 -14.22
CA VAL A 178 2.62 -28.12 -15.67
C VAL A 178 2.56 -29.53 -16.24
N PHE A 179 1.61 -29.76 -17.14
CA PHE A 179 1.50 -30.99 -17.93
C PHE A 179 1.95 -30.74 -19.36
N GLU A 180 2.94 -31.49 -19.81
CA GLU A 180 3.47 -31.45 -21.17
C GLU A 180 3.41 -32.82 -21.83
N GLY A 181 3.52 -32.84 -23.16
CA GLY A 181 3.50 -34.07 -23.95
C GLY A 181 2.77 -33.89 -25.27
N LEU A 182 2.86 -34.90 -26.13
CA LEU A 182 2.27 -34.91 -27.46
C LEU A 182 0.73 -34.81 -27.42
N ASP A 183 0.13 -34.47 -28.55
CA ASP A 183 -1.33 -34.38 -28.66
C ASP A 183 -1.97 -35.76 -28.34
N ARG A 184 -3.11 -35.75 -27.62
CA ARG A 184 -3.82 -36.97 -27.16
C ARG A 184 -3.06 -37.88 -26.19
N SER A 185 -1.99 -37.40 -25.55
CA SER A 185 -1.29 -38.14 -24.47
C SER A 185 -2.09 -38.29 -23.16
N GLY A 186 -3.28 -37.67 -23.06
CA GLY A 186 -4.16 -37.79 -21.88
C GLY A 186 -3.99 -36.69 -20.83
N LYS A 187 -3.26 -35.62 -21.12
CA LYS A 187 -3.02 -34.47 -20.23
C LYS A 187 -4.30 -33.91 -19.61
N THR A 188 -5.28 -33.52 -20.43
CA THR A 188 -6.54 -32.91 -19.97
C THR A 188 -7.30 -33.84 -19.00
N THR A 189 -7.25 -35.16 -19.23
CA THR A 189 -7.83 -36.14 -18.31
C THR A 189 -7.11 -36.12 -16.96
N GLN A 190 -5.77 -36.13 -16.96
CA GLN A 190 -4.97 -36.13 -15.74
C GLN A 190 -5.06 -34.81 -14.97
N VAL A 191 -5.11 -33.67 -15.66
CA VAL A 191 -5.34 -32.34 -15.07
C VAL A 191 -6.67 -32.32 -14.30
N ARG A 192 -7.74 -32.87 -14.90
CA ARG A 192 -9.05 -32.95 -14.23
C ARG A 192 -9.02 -33.87 -13.00
N LEU A 193 -8.38 -35.04 -13.10
CA LEU A 193 -8.25 -35.96 -11.97
C LEU A 193 -7.48 -35.33 -10.81
N LEU A 194 -6.32 -34.72 -11.11
CA LEU A 194 -5.50 -34.05 -10.12
C LEU A 194 -6.23 -32.87 -9.46
N SER A 195 -6.93 -32.06 -10.25
CA SER A 195 -7.74 -30.96 -9.72
C SER A 195 -8.79 -31.46 -8.72
N ASN A 196 -9.52 -32.53 -9.07
CA ASN A 196 -10.51 -33.13 -8.18
C ASN A 196 -9.87 -33.68 -6.91
N PHE A 197 -8.73 -34.38 -7.05
CA PHE A 197 -7.97 -34.91 -5.91
C PHE A 197 -7.56 -33.80 -4.94
N LEU A 198 -7.00 -32.69 -5.44
CA LEU A 198 -6.58 -31.56 -4.61
C LEU A 198 -7.77 -30.88 -3.91
N GLN A 199 -8.89 -30.71 -4.61
CA GLN A 199 -10.12 -30.17 -4.02
C GLN A 199 -10.64 -31.07 -2.89
N CYS A 200 -10.66 -32.40 -3.07
CA CYS A 200 -11.06 -33.34 -2.02
C CYS A 200 -10.13 -33.29 -0.79
N HIS A 201 -8.86 -32.96 -0.98
CA HIS A 201 -7.86 -32.82 0.10
C HIS A 201 -7.76 -31.40 0.66
N SER A 202 -8.72 -30.52 0.35
CA SER A 202 -8.79 -29.14 0.83
C SER A 202 -7.61 -28.24 0.42
N PHE A 203 -6.94 -28.57 -0.69
CA PHE A 203 -5.96 -27.68 -1.31
C PHE A 203 -6.66 -26.74 -2.32
N PRO A 204 -6.50 -25.41 -2.20
CA PRO A 204 -6.99 -24.48 -3.20
C PRO A 204 -6.28 -24.72 -4.54
N VAL A 205 -7.04 -24.89 -5.61
CA VAL A 205 -6.51 -25.20 -6.94
C VAL A 205 -7.25 -24.46 -8.04
N VAL A 206 -6.51 -24.00 -9.03
CA VAL A 206 -7.01 -23.42 -10.28
C VAL A 206 -6.36 -24.16 -11.44
N THR A 207 -7.16 -24.47 -12.47
CA THR A 207 -6.67 -25.10 -13.70
C THR A 207 -6.65 -24.09 -14.85
N MET A 208 -5.58 -24.09 -15.63
CA MET A 208 -5.42 -23.26 -16.83
C MET A 208 -4.97 -24.15 -18.00
N SER A 209 -5.16 -23.68 -19.24
CA SER A 209 -4.68 -24.38 -20.43
C SER A 209 -4.21 -23.37 -21.46
N PHE A 210 -3.11 -23.68 -22.14
CA PHE A 210 -2.58 -22.87 -23.22
C PHE A 210 -2.64 -23.61 -24.56
N PRO A 211 -3.00 -22.93 -25.66
CA PRO A 211 -3.42 -21.53 -25.73
C PRO A 211 -4.79 -21.29 -25.07
N THR A 212 -4.94 -20.12 -24.48
CA THR A 212 -6.22 -19.64 -23.95
C THR A 212 -7.14 -19.42 -25.14
N ARG A 213 -8.15 -20.27 -25.38
CA ARG A 213 -9.04 -20.11 -26.56
C ARG A 213 -10.03 -18.93 -26.45
N ALA A 214 -9.88 -18.09 -25.44
CA ALA A 214 -10.74 -16.95 -25.16
C ALA A 214 -9.97 -15.64 -25.29
N GLY A 215 -10.67 -14.57 -25.69
CA GLY A 215 -10.05 -13.25 -25.91
C GLY A 215 -9.39 -13.13 -27.28
N VAL A 216 -8.92 -11.92 -27.60
CA VAL A 216 -8.48 -11.57 -28.96
C VAL A 216 -7.30 -12.41 -29.44
N ILE A 217 -6.28 -12.61 -28.60
CA ILE A 217 -5.10 -13.44 -28.93
C ILE A 217 -5.51 -14.90 -29.07
N GLY A 218 -6.32 -15.38 -28.13
CA GLY A 218 -6.83 -16.74 -28.09
C GLY A 218 -7.65 -17.16 -29.31
N GLU A 219 -8.59 -16.30 -29.72
CA GLU A 219 -9.41 -16.50 -30.91
C GLU A 219 -8.56 -16.55 -32.18
N MET A 220 -7.51 -15.72 -32.27
CA MET A 220 -6.58 -15.73 -33.40
C MET A 220 -5.77 -17.03 -33.44
N LEU A 221 -5.30 -17.51 -32.29
CA LEU A 221 -4.58 -18.78 -32.17
C LEU A 221 -5.50 -19.98 -32.49
N ASP A 222 -6.75 -19.97 -32.06
CA ASP A 222 -7.73 -21.02 -32.38
C ASP A 222 -8.03 -21.08 -33.90
N GLN A 223 -8.18 -19.92 -34.55
CA GLN A 223 -8.33 -19.86 -36.01
C GLN A 223 -7.10 -20.39 -36.75
N TYR A 224 -5.90 -20.08 -36.25
CA TYR A 224 -4.65 -20.60 -36.80
C TYR A 224 -4.54 -22.12 -36.65
N LEU A 225 -4.83 -22.67 -35.46
CA LEU A 225 -4.80 -24.12 -35.18
C LEU A 225 -5.82 -24.90 -36.01
N ASN A 226 -6.99 -24.30 -36.25
CA ASN A 226 -8.07 -24.86 -37.08
C ASN A 226 -7.86 -24.63 -38.60
N LYS A 227 -6.67 -24.20 -39.04
CA LYS A 227 -6.33 -23.97 -40.46
C LYS A 227 -7.24 -22.94 -41.18
N LYS A 228 -7.93 -22.07 -40.43
CA LYS A 228 -8.80 -21.01 -41.00
C LYS A 228 -8.01 -19.79 -41.45
N VAL A 229 -6.90 -19.52 -40.77
CA VAL A 229 -5.98 -18.42 -41.06
C VAL A 229 -4.56 -18.97 -41.18
N GLU A 230 -3.85 -18.55 -42.22
CA GLU A 230 -2.42 -18.79 -42.37
C GLU A 230 -1.63 -17.65 -41.73
N MET A 231 -0.58 -18.00 -41.00
CA MET A 231 0.30 -17.05 -40.33
C MET A 231 1.75 -17.50 -40.48
N GLU A 232 2.65 -16.52 -40.58
CA GLU A 232 4.08 -16.77 -40.58
C GLU A 232 4.50 -17.37 -39.21
N ASN A 233 5.49 -18.27 -39.22
CA ASN A 233 5.86 -19.07 -38.05
C ASN A 233 6.36 -18.23 -36.87
N HIS A 234 7.15 -17.17 -37.10
CA HIS A 234 7.60 -16.27 -36.03
C HIS A 234 6.41 -15.51 -35.43
N VAL A 235 5.46 -15.05 -36.25
CA VAL A 235 4.24 -14.37 -35.77
C VAL A 235 3.42 -15.31 -34.90
N ALA A 236 3.17 -16.54 -35.36
CA ALA A 236 2.44 -17.53 -34.59
C ALA A 236 3.13 -17.84 -33.25
N HIS A 237 4.45 -18.02 -33.25
CA HIS A 237 5.23 -18.27 -32.03
C HIS A 237 5.10 -17.12 -31.01
N LEU A 238 5.24 -15.87 -31.47
CA LEU A 238 5.12 -14.70 -30.60
C LEU A 238 3.70 -14.54 -30.04
N LEU A 239 2.67 -14.90 -30.78
CA LEU A 239 1.29 -14.88 -30.26
C LEU A 239 1.08 -15.94 -29.18
N PHE A 240 1.63 -17.14 -29.33
CA PHE A 240 1.61 -18.14 -28.26
C PHE A 240 2.33 -17.65 -27.00
N SER A 241 3.47 -16.96 -27.15
CA SER A 241 4.18 -16.36 -26.01
C SER A 241 3.38 -15.21 -25.38
N ALA A 242 2.81 -14.32 -26.20
CA ALA A 242 1.97 -13.22 -25.74
C ALA A 242 0.75 -13.70 -24.95
N ASP A 243 0.13 -14.81 -25.35
CA ASP A 243 -0.98 -15.44 -24.63
C ASP A 243 -0.60 -15.85 -23.20
N ARG A 244 0.62 -16.40 -23.01
CA ARG A 244 1.16 -16.72 -21.67
C ARG A 244 1.46 -15.47 -20.85
N TRP A 245 2.10 -14.48 -21.48
CA TRP A 245 2.40 -13.20 -20.84
C TRP A 245 1.15 -12.42 -20.45
N ALA A 246 0.03 -12.57 -21.16
CA ALA A 246 -1.21 -11.90 -20.82
C ALA A 246 -1.76 -12.35 -19.44
N VAL A 247 -1.50 -13.60 -19.03
CA VAL A 247 -2.05 -14.19 -17.81
C VAL A 247 -1.01 -14.48 -16.71
N HIS A 248 0.29 -14.23 -16.96
CA HIS A 248 1.36 -14.54 -16.00
C HIS A 248 1.14 -13.90 -14.62
N THR A 249 0.64 -12.65 -14.57
CA THR A 249 0.36 -11.94 -13.31
C THR A 249 -0.71 -12.65 -12.48
N GLU A 250 -1.70 -13.27 -13.14
CA GLU A 250 -2.74 -14.05 -12.47
C GLU A 250 -2.15 -15.32 -11.85
N ILE A 251 -1.29 -16.03 -12.60
CA ILE A 251 -0.57 -17.21 -12.12
C ILE A 251 0.24 -16.87 -10.87
N GLU A 252 1.04 -15.79 -10.91
CA GLU A 252 1.83 -15.36 -9.77
C GLU A 252 0.98 -15.01 -8.55
N ASN A 253 -0.13 -14.29 -8.75
CA ASN A 253 -1.00 -13.87 -7.66
C ASN A 253 -1.69 -15.07 -7.01
N ASN A 254 -2.19 -16.02 -7.82
CA ASN A 254 -2.79 -17.25 -7.32
C ASN A 254 -1.78 -18.03 -6.47
N ILE A 255 -0.55 -18.19 -6.96
CA ILE A 255 0.53 -18.87 -6.24
C ILE A 255 0.87 -18.15 -4.94
N LYS A 256 1.04 -16.82 -4.96
CA LYS A 256 1.32 -16.01 -3.75
C LYS A 256 0.21 -16.14 -2.70
N CYS A 257 -1.05 -16.32 -3.12
CA CYS A 257 -2.19 -16.54 -2.24
C CYS A 257 -2.32 -17.98 -1.70
N GLY A 258 -1.36 -18.87 -1.98
CA GLY A 258 -1.41 -20.27 -1.55
C GLY A 258 -2.25 -21.17 -2.47
N ILE A 259 -2.67 -20.68 -3.65
CA ILE A 259 -3.47 -21.43 -4.61
C ILE A 259 -2.55 -22.15 -5.59
N THR A 260 -2.70 -23.48 -5.68
CA THR A 260 -1.95 -24.30 -6.64
C THR A 260 -2.51 -24.10 -8.04
N VAL A 261 -1.63 -23.85 -9.02
CA VAL A 261 -2.02 -23.64 -10.41
C VAL A 261 -1.58 -24.85 -11.23
N ILE A 262 -2.54 -25.56 -11.80
CA ILE A 262 -2.30 -26.67 -12.73
C ILE A 262 -2.48 -26.16 -14.15
N VAL A 263 -1.49 -26.38 -15.01
CA VAL A 263 -1.50 -25.89 -16.39
C VAL A 263 -1.39 -27.04 -17.39
N ASP A 264 -2.36 -27.14 -18.31
CA ASP A 264 -2.27 -28.01 -19.50
C ASP A 264 -1.56 -27.27 -20.64
N ARG A 265 -0.31 -27.67 -20.92
CA ARG A 265 0.68 -27.03 -21.82
C ARG A 265 1.14 -25.65 -21.35
N TYR A 266 2.43 -25.37 -21.49
CA TYR A 266 2.99 -24.08 -21.11
C TYR A 266 4.05 -23.63 -22.13
N LEU A 267 5.13 -22.98 -21.67
CA LEU A 267 6.20 -22.50 -22.52
C LEU A 267 6.92 -23.63 -23.29
N PHE A 268 7.01 -24.84 -22.73
CA PHE A 268 7.73 -25.95 -23.37
C PHE A 268 7.02 -26.42 -24.64
N SER A 269 5.68 -26.52 -24.62
CA SER A 269 4.87 -26.70 -25.82
C SER A 269 5.15 -25.60 -26.86
N GLY A 270 5.21 -24.33 -26.44
CA GLY A 270 5.51 -23.21 -27.34
C GLY A 270 6.85 -23.37 -28.07
N ILE A 271 7.91 -23.70 -27.33
CA ILE A 271 9.27 -23.88 -27.86
C ILE A 271 9.35 -25.13 -28.74
N ALA A 272 8.89 -26.29 -28.27
CA ALA A 272 9.05 -27.57 -28.97
C ALA A 272 8.33 -27.59 -30.32
N PHE A 273 7.09 -27.08 -30.39
CA PHE A 273 6.32 -27.01 -31.63
C PHE A 273 6.89 -25.98 -32.62
N SER A 274 7.39 -24.85 -32.12
CA SER A 274 7.91 -23.79 -32.97
C SER A 274 9.27 -24.18 -33.56
N ALA A 275 10.15 -24.77 -32.76
CA ALA A 275 11.41 -25.33 -33.23
C ALA A 275 11.21 -26.46 -34.24
N ALA A 276 10.17 -27.29 -34.08
CA ALA A 276 9.84 -28.33 -35.06
C ALA A 276 9.40 -27.78 -36.43
N LYS A 277 8.98 -26.50 -36.50
CA LYS A 277 8.68 -25.78 -37.75
C LYS A 277 9.91 -25.12 -38.40
N GLY A 278 11.10 -25.32 -37.83
CA GLY A 278 12.36 -24.77 -38.35
C GLY A 278 12.75 -23.40 -37.78
N LEU A 279 12.10 -22.93 -36.71
CA LEU A 279 12.56 -21.75 -35.97
C LEU A 279 13.78 -22.10 -35.11
N ASP A 280 14.64 -21.11 -34.89
CA ASP A 280 15.80 -21.27 -34.00
C ASP A 280 15.35 -21.56 -32.56
N PHE A 281 15.98 -22.57 -31.94
CA PHE A 281 15.57 -23.07 -30.63
C PHE A 281 15.81 -22.04 -29.52
N ASP A 282 16.96 -21.36 -29.55
CA ASP A 282 17.31 -20.35 -28.54
C ASP A 282 16.45 -19.09 -28.71
N TRP A 283 16.14 -18.72 -29.96
CA TRP A 283 15.19 -17.65 -30.25
C TRP A 283 13.80 -17.95 -29.65
N CYS A 284 13.28 -19.17 -29.85
CA CYS A 284 12.01 -19.58 -29.27
C CYS A 284 12.03 -19.55 -27.73
N MET A 285 13.13 -19.97 -27.11
CA MET A 285 13.27 -19.95 -25.65
C MET A 285 13.30 -18.52 -25.08
N ASN A 286 13.91 -17.59 -25.80
CA ASN A 286 14.04 -16.19 -25.35
C ASN A 286 12.70 -15.45 -25.28
N ALA A 287 11.68 -15.83 -26.07
CA ALA A 287 10.37 -15.20 -26.03
C ALA A 287 9.65 -15.39 -24.68
N ASP A 288 9.85 -16.54 -24.03
CA ASP A 288 9.22 -16.92 -22.77
C ASP A 288 10.12 -16.69 -21.54
N ARG A 289 11.33 -16.17 -21.75
CA ARG A 289 12.28 -15.89 -20.67
C ARG A 289 11.73 -14.83 -19.71
N GLY A 290 11.67 -15.16 -18.42
CA GLY A 290 11.05 -14.30 -17.41
C GLY A 290 9.68 -14.77 -16.93
N LEU A 291 9.07 -15.77 -17.57
CA LEU A 291 7.84 -16.37 -17.06
C LEU A 291 8.08 -17.16 -15.76
N PRO A 292 7.03 -17.35 -14.93
CA PRO A 292 7.06 -18.25 -13.79
C PRO A 292 7.61 -19.64 -14.13
N GLN A 293 8.67 -20.09 -13.44
CA GLN A 293 9.19 -21.43 -13.62
C GLN A 293 8.31 -22.44 -12.86
N PRO A 294 7.87 -23.53 -13.51
CA PRO A 294 7.13 -24.60 -12.83
C PRO A 294 7.94 -25.28 -11.74
N ASP A 295 7.27 -25.66 -10.65
CA ASP A 295 7.86 -26.48 -9.59
C ASP A 295 8.04 -27.94 -10.05
N VAL A 296 7.10 -28.42 -10.86
CA VAL A 296 7.14 -29.75 -11.48
C VAL A 296 6.52 -29.71 -12.87
N VAL A 297 7.14 -30.42 -13.80
CA VAL A 297 6.61 -30.66 -15.14
C VAL A 297 6.36 -32.15 -15.30
N PHE A 298 5.11 -32.55 -15.48
CA PHE A 298 4.76 -33.92 -15.85
C PHE A 298 4.78 -34.06 -17.36
N PHE A 299 5.79 -34.74 -17.88
CA PHE A 299 5.90 -35.06 -19.29
C PHE A 299 5.23 -36.42 -19.56
N MET A 300 4.09 -36.38 -20.23
CA MET A 300 3.30 -37.55 -20.63
C MET A 300 3.94 -38.19 -21.86
N ASP A 301 4.85 -39.14 -21.62
CA ASP A 301 5.58 -39.84 -22.66
C ASP A 301 4.71 -40.94 -23.29
N VAL A 302 4.54 -40.84 -24.60
CA VAL A 302 3.75 -41.79 -25.38
C VAL A 302 4.36 -41.89 -26.76
N LYS A 303 4.42 -43.12 -27.28
CA LYS A 303 4.94 -43.37 -28.61
C LYS A 303 4.00 -42.75 -29.66
N PRO A 304 4.52 -42.03 -30.68
CA PRO A 304 3.71 -41.44 -31.74
C PRO A 304 2.79 -42.44 -32.44
N GLU A 305 3.21 -43.70 -32.55
CA GLU A 305 2.45 -44.78 -33.17
C GLU A 305 1.17 -45.09 -32.39
N THR A 306 1.25 -45.08 -31.06
CA THR A 306 0.12 -45.36 -30.15
C THR A 306 -0.95 -44.25 -30.22
N LEU A 307 -0.58 -43.01 -30.57
CA LEU A 307 -1.49 -41.87 -30.63
C LEU A 307 -2.51 -41.95 -31.77
N LYS A 308 -2.16 -42.61 -32.88
CA LYS A 308 -3.05 -42.76 -34.05
C LYS A 308 -4.35 -43.47 -33.71
N HIS A 309 -4.33 -44.34 -32.71
CA HIS A 309 -5.50 -45.11 -32.28
C HIS A 309 -6.40 -44.35 -31.30
N ARG A 310 -5.98 -43.16 -30.83
CA ARG A 310 -6.73 -42.33 -29.87
C ARG A 310 -7.36 -41.12 -30.60
N GLY A 311 -8.52 -41.34 -31.22
CA GLY A 311 -9.36 -40.30 -31.85
C GLY A 311 -9.10 -40.00 -33.33
N GLU A 312 -9.76 -38.98 -33.89
CA GLU A 312 -9.67 -38.61 -35.32
C GLU A 312 -8.36 -37.88 -35.65
N PHE A 313 -7.29 -38.62 -35.92
CA PHE A 313 -5.97 -38.05 -36.30
C PHE A 313 -6.06 -37.28 -37.62
N GLY A 314 -5.61 -36.02 -37.64
CA GLY A 314 -5.46 -35.21 -38.87
C GLY A 314 -6.31 -33.93 -38.95
N VAL A 315 -7.15 -33.67 -37.93
CA VAL A 315 -8.06 -32.52 -37.92
C VAL A 315 -7.29 -31.22 -37.65
N GLU A 316 -6.43 -31.20 -36.63
CA GLU A 316 -5.68 -30.00 -36.24
C GLU A 316 -4.41 -29.80 -37.09
N ARG A 317 -3.84 -28.59 -37.06
CA ARG A 317 -2.65 -28.22 -37.86
C ARG A 317 -1.42 -29.09 -37.61
N PHE A 318 -1.26 -29.66 -36.42
CA PHE A 318 -0.05 -30.38 -36.02
C PHE A 318 -0.24 -31.90 -35.91
N ASP A 319 -1.37 -32.45 -36.36
CA ASP A 319 -1.62 -33.90 -36.42
C ASP A 319 -0.87 -34.55 -37.60
N ASP A 320 0.45 -34.37 -37.68
CA ASP A 320 1.35 -35.06 -38.62
C ASP A 320 2.40 -35.88 -37.85
N GLU A 321 2.65 -37.12 -38.29
CA GLU A 321 3.49 -38.06 -37.55
C GLU A 321 4.98 -37.67 -37.55
N GLU A 322 5.49 -37.22 -38.70
CA GLU A 322 6.87 -36.78 -38.82
C GLU A 322 7.11 -35.51 -38.01
N PHE A 323 6.15 -34.59 -38.06
CA PHE A 323 6.15 -33.40 -37.23
C PHE A 323 6.15 -33.73 -35.73
N GLN A 324 5.27 -34.63 -35.27
CA GLN A 324 5.20 -35.02 -33.84
C GLN A 324 6.48 -35.73 -33.36
N ARG A 325 7.19 -36.48 -34.22
CA ARG A 325 8.53 -37.01 -33.92
C ARG A 325 9.55 -35.89 -33.68
N ASN A 326 9.55 -34.86 -34.51
CA ASN A 326 10.44 -33.70 -34.35
C ASN A 326 10.11 -32.91 -33.06
N VAL A 327 8.83 -32.76 -32.75
CA VAL A 327 8.38 -32.16 -31.49
C VAL A 327 8.87 -32.96 -30.28
N LEU A 328 8.74 -34.30 -30.31
CA LEU A 328 9.23 -35.18 -29.26
C LEU A 328 10.75 -35.03 -29.04
N HIS A 329 11.53 -34.96 -30.12
CA HIS A 329 12.97 -34.72 -30.05
C HIS A 329 13.29 -33.37 -29.36
N ASN A 330 12.53 -32.31 -29.67
CA ASN A 330 12.71 -31.01 -29.02
C ASN A 330 12.34 -31.02 -27.53
N TYR A 331 11.33 -31.80 -27.11
CA TYR A 331 11.01 -31.98 -25.68
C TYR A 331 12.15 -32.65 -24.91
N GLN A 332 12.80 -33.65 -25.51
CA GLN A 332 13.96 -34.30 -24.89
C GLN A 332 15.11 -33.32 -24.64
N ARG A 333 15.27 -32.31 -25.51
CA ARG A 333 16.26 -31.23 -25.33
C ARG A 333 15.90 -30.25 -24.21
N LEU A 334 14.62 -30.12 -23.87
CA LEU A 334 14.10 -29.21 -22.82
C LEU A 334 14.03 -29.85 -21.43
N THR A 335 14.36 -31.14 -21.31
CA THR A 335 14.18 -31.90 -20.08
C THR A 335 15.16 -31.43 -19.00
N GLU A 336 14.62 -31.06 -17.84
CA GLU A 336 15.37 -30.52 -16.70
C GLU A 336 15.15 -31.34 -15.43
N LYS A 337 15.86 -31.04 -14.34
CA LYS A 337 15.76 -31.79 -13.07
C LYS A 337 14.37 -31.82 -12.43
N TYR A 338 13.53 -30.82 -12.71
CA TYR A 338 12.16 -30.72 -12.20
C TYR A 338 11.12 -31.42 -13.11
N TRP A 339 11.57 -32.12 -14.14
CA TRP A 339 10.71 -32.91 -15.01
C TRP A 339 10.50 -34.31 -14.45
N GLN A 340 9.25 -34.76 -14.50
CA GLN A 340 8.81 -36.11 -14.15
C GLN A 340 8.25 -36.74 -15.42
N VAL A 341 8.98 -37.72 -15.96
CA VAL A 341 8.54 -38.46 -17.14
C VAL A 341 7.54 -39.53 -16.69
N ILE A 342 6.33 -39.45 -17.25
CA ILE A 342 5.22 -40.34 -16.95
C ILE A 342 4.95 -41.18 -18.18
N ASP A 343 5.05 -42.50 -18.02
CA ASP A 343 4.65 -43.46 -19.04
C ASP A 343 3.13 -43.44 -19.22
N ALA A 344 2.69 -42.83 -20.32
CA ALA A 344 1.28 -42.65 -20.65
C ALA A 344 0.65 -43.84 -21.41
N GLU A 345 1.39 -44.97 -21.55
CA GLU A 345 0.85 -46.25 -22.04
C GLU A 345 0.17 -47.05 -20.91
N LYS A 346 0.44 -46.71 -19.64
CA LYS A 346 -0.19 -47.32 -18.46
C LYS A 346 -1.68 -46.99 -18.32
N SER A 347 -2.35 -47.65 -17.37
CA SER A 347 -3.75 -47.36 -17.09
C SER A 347 -3.92 -45.95 -16.52
N GLN A 348 -5.06 -45.31 -16.84
CA GLN A 348 -5.37 -43.96 -16.39
C GLN A 348 -5.26 -43.80 -14.86
N LYS A 349 -5.65 -44.84 -14.11
CA LYS A 349 -5.61 -44.85 -12.64
C LYS A 349 -4.18 -44.92 -12.10
N GLU A 350 -3.33 -45.77 -12.66
CA GLU A 350 -1.92 -45.87 -12.22
C GLU A 350 -1.17 -44.56 -12.45
N ILE A 351 -1.44 -43.92 -13.59
CA ILE A 351 -0.88 -42.61 -13.91
C ILE A 351 -1.35 -41.55 -12.90
N ALA A 352 -2.65 -41.52 -12.60
CA ALA A 352 -3.22 -40.60 -11.63
C ALA A 352 -2.62 -40.80 -10.24
N ASP A 353 -2.56 -42.04 -9.75
CA ASP A 353 -1.99 -42.39 -8.45
C ASP A 353 -0.51 -41.95 -8.34
N GLN A 354 0.27 -42.08 -9.43
CA GLN A 354 1.67 -41.64 -9.47
C GLN A 354 1.79 -40.11 -9.38
N ILE A 355 0.97 -39.38 -10.16
CA ILE A 355 0.96 -37.92 -10.18
C ILE A 355 0.51 -37.37 -8.82
N GLU A 356 -0.58 -37.91 -8.28
CA GLU A 356 -1.18 -37.48 -7.01
C GLU A 356 -0.18 -37.61 -5.85
N ARG A 357 0.54 -38.73 -5.75
CA ARG A 357 1.60 -38.92 -4.74
C ARG A 357 2.69 -37.87 -4.87
N THR A 358 3.18 -37.67 -6.09
CA THR A 358 4.27 -36.70 -6.36
C THR A 358 3.86 -35.29 -5.97
N VAL A 359 2.64 -34.87 -6.33
CA VAL A 359 2.11 -33.55 -6.02
C VAL A 359 1.86 -33.39 -4.52
N TYR A 360 1.31 -34.41 -3.86
CA TYR A 360 1.05 -34.36 -2.43
C TYR A 360 2.33 -34.19 -1.61
N ASP A 361 3.41 -34.89 -1.99
CA ASP A 361 4.72 -34.75 -1.36
C ASP A 361 5.34 -33.37 -1.63
N LEU A 362 5.19 -32.86 -2.86
CA LEU A 362 5.65 -31.51 -3.24
C LEU A 362 4.98 -30.43 -2.39
N LEU A 363 3.65 -30.47 -2.24
CA LEU A 363 2.88 -29.48 -1.49
C LEU A 363 3.22 -29.49 0.01
N LYS A 364 3.69 -30.62 0.55
CA LYS A 364 4.16 -30.74 1.94
C LYS A 364 5.63 -30.39 2.13
N SER A 365 6.38 -30.24 1.04
CA SER A 365 7.81 -29.96 1.10
C SER A 365 8.09 -28.52 1.56
N PRO A 366 9.24 -28.26 2.20
CA PRO A 366 9.64 -26.91 2.58
C PRO A 366 9.91 -26.00 1.36
N ALA A 367 9.98 -26.56 0.14
CA ALA A 367 10.16 -25.78 -1.09
C ALA A 367 9.02 -24.78 -1.32
N MET A 368 7.80 -25.08 -0.83
CA MET A 368 6.65 -24.18 -0.90
C MET A 368 6.76 -22.96 0.03
N ALA A 369 7.79 -22.88 0.88
CA ALA A 369 8.12 -21.67 1.63
C ALA A 369 9.07 -20.73 0.87
N SER A 370 9.72 -21.20 -0.19
CA SER A 370 10.62 -20.39 -1.02
C SER A 370 9.85 -19.66 -2.13
N PRO A 371 10.30 -18.49 -2.60
CA PRO A 371 9.66 -17.80 -3.72
C PRO A 371 9.70 -18.65 -4.99
N LEU A 372 8.70 -18.45 -5.87
CA LEU A 372 8.67 -19.12 -7.16
C LEU A 372 9.87 -18.67 -8.01
N LYS A 373 10.50 -19.63 -8.68
CA LYS A 373 11.63 -19.35 -9.57
C LYS A 373 11.15 -18.74 -10.88
N ILE A 374 12.08 -18.10 -11.59
CA ILE A 374 11.81 -17.44 -12.87
C ILE A 374 12.54 -18.20 -13.97
N PHE A 375 11.83 -18.52 -15.05
CA PHE A 375 12.40 -19.26 -16.17
C PHE A 375 13.50 -18.44 -16.87
N GLY A 376 14.66 -19.07 -17.08
CA GLY A 376 15.82 -18.48 -17.75
C GLY A 376 16.68 -17.54 -16.88
N TYR A 377 16.43 -17.48 -15.58
CA TYR A 377 17.34 -16.86 -14.60
C TYR A 377 17.71 -17.89 -13.54
N THR A 378 19.00 -18.23 -13.47
CA THR A 378 19.59 -19.09 -12.44
C THR A 378 19.82 -18.34 -11.14
#